data_AF-A0A935U800-F1
#
_entry.id   AF-A0A935U800-F1
#
_cell.length_a   1.000
_cell.length_b   1.000
_cell.length_c   1.000
_cell.angle_alpha   90.00
_cell.angle_beta   90.00
_cell.angle_gamma   90.00
#
_symmetry.space_group_name_H-M   'P 1'
#
loop_
_entity.id
_entity.type
_entity.pdbx_description
1 polymer ?
#
loop_
_entity_poly.entity_id
_entity_poly.type
_entity_poly.pdbx_seq_one_letter_code
_entity_poly.pdbx_strand_id
1 'polypeptide(L)'
;MGELNSSKTRVVPVFKKLFAADPSGASWLPALIGLGSRADQVPAPEGPHRLTPRHAATWGKDELSLPAPKALLKHLVEIVTPEQVNASGAKGETHTKREALARRDTAVLHEAIAHIDAGHLGRKWWVLEGPSCPDATLEMPNAVIVIEGKRTEATTTSKTTWMQGRSQLIRHMDAAMEQWPKKQVFGLLIVEGNGEADAVEVPAAWRTMSDVQTSKGVLDSSLPHRTTAEKTLFAKRDLGVTTWQAVCKQFGLAWPPG
;
A
#
# COMPACT_ATOMS: atom_id res chain seq x y z
N MET A 1 1.68 16.20 19.37
CA MET A 1 1.92 15.50 18.09
C MET A 1 1.75 13.99 18.36
N GLY A 2 0.57 13.40 18.14
CA GLY A 2 0.36 11.98 18.47
C GLY A 2 -1.07 11.44 18.57
N GLU A 3 -2.09 12.30 18.62
CA GLU A 3 -3.48 11.85 18.90
C GLU A 3 -4.28 11.40 17.66
N LEU A 4 -3.81 11.68 16.45
CA LEU A 4 -4.53 11.41 15.18
C LEU A 4 -3.88 10.33 14.30
N ASN A 5 -2.83 9.65 14.77
CA ASN A 5 -2.17 8.60 14.00
C ASN A 5 -3.01 7.30 14.04
N SER A 6 -3.61 6.93 12.89
CA SER A 6 -4.44 5.72 12.73
C SER A 6 -3.68 4.45 13.10
N SER A 7 -2.41 4.34 12.72
CA SER A 7 -1.54 3.23 13.11
C SER A 7 -1.50 3.02 14.62
N LYS A 8 -1.31 4.09 15.40
CA LYS A 8 -1.26 4.00 16.87
C LYS A 8 -2.61 3.80 17.55
N THR A 9 -3.67 4.40 17.01
CA THR A 9 -4.96 4.55 17.72
C THR A 9 -6.06 3.63 17.23
N ARG A 10 -5.85 2.92 16.11
CA ARG A 10 -6.82 1.98 15.53
C ARG A 10 -6.14 0.67 15.15
N VAL A 11 -5.15 0.73 14.26
CA VAL A 11 -4.51 -0.44 13.67
C VAL A 11 -3.85 -1.29 14.76
N VAL A 12 -2.94 -0.70 15.56
CA VAL A 12 -2.22 -1.42 16.61
C VAL A 12 -3.17 -2.05 17.65
N PRO A 13 -4.12 -1.31 18.26
CA PRO A 13 -5.08 -1.90 19.19
C PRO A 13 -5.89 -3.07 18.62
N VAL A 14 -6.41 -2.92 17.41
CA VAL A 14 -7.24 -3.95 16.76
C VAL A 14 -6.40 -5.19 16.46
N PHE A 15 -5.31 -5.05 15.70
CA PHE A 15 -4.52 -6.21 15.30
C PHE A 15 -3.82 -6.89 16.48
N LYS A 16 -3.43 -6.16 17.53
CA LYS A 16 -2.94 -6.78 18.77
C LYS A 16 -4.00 -7.67 19.41
N LYS A 17 -5.26 -7.22 19.51
CA LYS A 17 -6.34 -8.01 20.12
C LYS A 17 -6.69 -9.23 19.28
N LEU A 18 -6.82 -9.07 17.96
CA LEU A 18 -7.06 -10.18 17.04
C LEU A 18 -5.94 -11.22 17.09
N PHE A 19 -4.68 -10.77 17.02
CA PHE A 19 -3.53 -11.66 17.05
C PHE A 19 -3.33 -12.33 18.42
N ALA A 20 -3.64 -11.65 19.52
CA ALA A 20 -3.59 -12.26 20.85
C ALA A 20 -4.67 -13.32 21.07
N ALA A 21 -5.87 -13.11 20.50
CA ALA A 21 -6.97 -14.09 20.56
C ALA A 21 -6.67 -15.33 19.69
N ASP A 22 -6.11 -15.13 18.50
CA ASP A 22 -5.71 -16.21 17.60
C ASP A 22 -4.53 -15.78 16.70
N PRO A 23 -3.29 -16.19 17.06
CA PRO A 23 -2.10 -15.88 16.28
C PRO A 23 -2.08 -16.51 14.88
N SER A 24 -2.87 -17.55 14.65
CA SER A 24 -2.96 -18.20 13.33
C SER A 24 -3.84 -17.41 12.36
N GLY A 25 -4.66 -16.48 12.85
CA GLY A 25 -5.63 -15.74 12.05
C GLY A 25 -6.85 -16.55 11.61
N ALA A 26 -6.94 -17.85 11.93
CA ALA A 26 -7.99 -18.73 11.43
C ALA A 26 -9.41 -18.27 11.81
N SER A 27 -9.57 -17.68 13.00
CA SER A 27 -10.85 -17.23 13.55
C SER A 27 -11.29 -15.84 13.06
N TRP A 28 -10.37 -15.00 12.58
CA TRP A 28 -10.68 -13.60 12.25
C TRP A 28 -10.34 -13.17 10.82
N LEU A 29 -9.35 -13.81 10.18
CA LEU A 29 -8.89 -13.41 8.85
C LEU A 29 -9.95 -13.56 7.75
N PRO A 30 -10.71 -14.68 7.65
CA PRO A 30 -11.78 -14.79 6.66
C PRO A 30 -12.85 -13.71 6.82
N ALA A 31 -13.25 -13.45 8.07
CA ALA A 31 -14.25 -12.43 8.37
C ALA A 31 -13.73 -11.02 8.04
N LEU A 32 -12.46 -10.72 8.32
CA LEU A 32 -11.85 -9.43 7.98
C LEU A 32 -11.80 -9.21 6.46
N ILE A 33 -11.46 -10.25 5.69
CA ILE A 33 -11.48 -10.21 4.22
C ILE A 33 -12.91 -9.91 3.73
N GLY A 34 -13.90 -10.59 4.31
CA GLY A 34 -15.31 -10.42 3.96
C GLY A 34 -15.92 -9.05 4.28
N LEU A 35 -15.26 -8.24 5.13
CA LEU A 35 -15.75 -6.89 5.46
C LEU A 35 -15.50 -5.86 4.35
N GLY A 36 -14.62 -6.14 3.39
CA GLY A 36 -14.31 -5.22 2.29
C GLY A 36 -15.52 -5.02 1.38
N SER A 37 -15.81 -3.77 0.99
CA SER A 37 -16.97 -3.43 0.15
C SER A 37 -17.00 -4.14 -1.22
N ARG A 38 -15.90 -4.74 -1.65
CA ARG A 38 -15.76 -5.48 -2.91
C ARG A 38 -15.46 -6.96 -2.69
N ALA A 39 -15.50 -7.46 -1.46
CA ALA A 39 -15.14 -8.85 -1.14
C ALA A 39 -15.93 -9.88 -1.97
N ASP A 40 -17.20 -9.60 -2.26
CA ASP A 40 -18.05 -10.47 -3.11
C ASP A 40 -17.85 -10.25 -4.61
N GLN A 41 -17.15 -9.19 -5.01
CA GLN A 41 -16.90 -8.82 -6.41
C GLN A 41 -15.53 -9.30 -6.91
N VAL A 42 -14.64 -9.69 -5.99
CA VAL A 42 -13.29 -10.14 -6.30
C VAL A 42 -13.06 -11.58 -5.86
N PRO A 43 -12.17 -12.33 -6.51
CA PRO A 43 -11.83 -13.67 -6.04
C PRO A 43 -11.26 -13.62 -4.62
N ALA A 44 -11.73 -14.51 -3.75
CA ALA A 44 -11.11 -14.68 -2.44
C ALA A 44 -9.65 -15.16 -2.57
N PRO A 45 -8.78 -14.87 -1.59
CA PRO A 45 -7.43 -15.42 -1.56
C PRO A 45 -7.45 -16.96 -1.62
N GLU A 46 -6.57 -17.54 -2.43
CA GLU A 46 -6.47 -18.98 -2.58
C GLU A 46 -5.81 -19.66 -1.37
N GLY A 47 -6.22 -20.89 -1.08
CA GLY A 47 -5.63 -21.72 -0.03
C GLY A 47 -6.17 -21.41 1.37
N PRO A 48 -5.47 -21.85 2.43
CA PRO A 48 -5.93 -21.68 3.80
C PRO A 48 -5.88 -20.21 4.21
N HIS A 49 -7.01 -19.68 4.69
CA HIS A 49 -7.12 -18.33 5.24
C HIS A 49 -6.56 -18.26 6.66
N ARG A 50 -5.26 -18.53 6.76
CA ARG A 50 -4.48 -18.52 8.00
C ARG A 50 -3.14 -17.88 7.73
N LEU A 51 -2.65 -17.13 8.71
CA LEU A 51 -1.32 -16.55 8.69
C LEU A 51 -0.27 -17.64 8.63
N THR A 52 0.86 -17.36 7.98
CA THR A 52 1.99 -18.28 7.98
C THR A 52 2.53 -18.47 9.40
N PRO A 53 3.11 -19.63 9.75
CA PRO A 53 3.66 -19.86 11.09
C PRO A 53 4.78 -18.89 11.49
N ARG A 54 5.41 -18.22 10.53
CA ARG A 54 6.46 -17.22 10.75
C ARG A 54 5.95 -15.79 10.74
N HIS A 55 4.65 -15.60 10.56
CA HIS A 55 4.06 -14.27 10.57
C HIS A 55 4.24 -13.62 11.94
N ALA A 56 4.83 -12.43 11.97
CA ALA A 56 4.98 -11.60 13.15
C ALA A 56 4.13 -10.34 12.99
N ALA A 57 4.00 -9.54 14.05
CA ALA A 57 3.35 -8.24 13.95
C ALA A 57 4.04 -7.36 12.89
N THR A 58 3.24 -6.81 11.98
CA THR A 58 3.68 -5.95 10.86
C THR A 58 2.99 -4.59 10.91
N TRP A 59 2.65 -4.12 12.10
CA TRP A 59 1.85 -2.91 12.36
C TRP A 59 2.46 -2.06 13.47
N GLY A 60 2.13 -0.76 13.49
CA GLY A 60 2.71 0.17 14.45
C GLY A 60 4.21 0.37 14.26
N LYS A 61 4.99 0.16 15.33
CA LYS A 61 6.45 0.27 15.26
C LYS A 61 7.10 -0.83 14.40
N ASP A 62 6.36 -1.91 14.15
CA ASP A 62 6.80 -3.09 13.42
C ASP A 62 6.24 -3.09 11.98
N GLU A 63 5.70 -1.95 11.51
CA GLU A 63 5.27 -1.76 10.12
C GLU A 63 6.35 -2.19 9.13
N LEU A 64 5.95 -3.02 8.18
CA LEU A 64 6.89 -3.54 7.19
C LEU A 64 7.18 -2.48 6.12
N SER A 65 8.46 -2.14 5.98
CA SER A 65 8.92 -1.28 4.90
C SER A 65 9.12 -2.09 3.63
N LEU A 66 8.27 -1.87 2.63
CA LEU A 66 8.33 -2.54 1.33
C LEU A 66 9.12 -1.67 0.34
N PRO A 67 10.22 -2.18 -0.27
CA PRO A 67 10.97 -1.42 -1.25
C PRO A 67 10.12 -1.08 -2.48
N ALA A 68 10.41 0.06 -3.12
CA ALA A 68 9.80 0.38 -4.40
C ALA A 68 10.17 -0.67 -5.45
N PRO A 69 9.24 -1.11 -6.30
CA PRO A 69 9.52 -2.10 -7.35
C PRO A 69 10.65 -1.69 -8.27
N LYS A 70 11.55 -2.62 -8.63
CA LYS A 70 12.63 -2.37 -9.59
C LYS A 70 12.10 -1.87 -10.93
N ALA A 71 11.01 -2.49 -11.41
CA ALA A 71 10.38 -2.08 -12.67
C ALA A 71 9.89 -0.63 -12.63
N LEU A 72 9.34 -0.18 -11.50
CA LEU A 72 8.97 1.21 -11.30
C LEU A 72 10.21 2.11 -11.28
N LEU A 73 11.24 1.76 -10.51
CA LEU A 73 12.44 2.59 -10.40
C LEU A 73 13.13 2.78 -11.76
N LYS A 74 13.21 1.70 -12.57
CA LYS A 74 13.70 1.76 -13.96
C LYS A 74 12.86 2.72 -14.80
N HIS A 75 11.55 2.58 -14.75
CA HIS A 75 10.64 3.48 -15.46
C HIS A 75 10.86 4.94 -15.04
N LEU A 76 10.97 5.23 -13.73
CA LEU A 76 11.15 6.59 -13.24
C LEU A 76 12.47 7.23 -13.71
N VAL A 77 13.58 6.48 -13.70
CA VAL A 77 14.87 7.04 -14.19
C VAL A 77 14.85 7.30 -15.71
N GLU A 78 14.00 6.59 -16.45
CA GLU A 78 13.78 6.79 -17.89
C GLU A 78 12.84 7.96 -18.19
N ILE A 79 11.93 8.33 -17.29
CA ILE A 79 10.91 9.37 -17.56
C ILE A 79 11.10 10.67 -16.79
N VAL A 80 11.98 10.72 -15.79
CA VAL A 80 12.22 11.90 -14.95
C VAL A 80 12.41 13.18 -15.77
N THR A 81 11.82 14.30 -15.32
CA THR A 81 11.89 15.60 -16.01
C THR A 81 12.70 16.65 -15.23
N PRO A 82 13.22 17.71 -15.89
CA PRO A 82 13.92 18.79 -15.19
C PRO A 82 13.10 19.45 -14.08
N GLU A 83 11.79 19.63 -14.31
CA GLU A 83 10.87 20.23 -13.33
C GLU A 83 10.78 19.38 -12.06
N GLN A 84 10.72 18.05 -12.20
CA GLN A 84 10.70 17.13 -11.06
C GLN A 84 12.02 17.15 -10.29
N VAL A 85 13.16 17.24 -11.00
CA VAL A 85 14.48 17.35 -10.37
C VAL A 85 14.57 18.63 -9.54
N ASN A 86 14.16 19.77 -10.12
CA ASN A 86 14.13 21.07 -9.44
C ASN A 86 13.19 21.04 -8.21
N ALA A 87 12.02 20.42 -8.33
CA ALA A 87 11.07 20.26 -7.23
C ALA A 87 11.54 19.30 -6.14
N SER A 88 12.52 18.43 -6.41
CA SER A 88 13.00 17.42 -5.46
C SER A 88 13.85 17.97 -4.31
N GLY A 89 14.38 19.20 -4.45
CA GLY A 89 15.29 19.80 -3.47
C GLY A 89 16.63 19.08 -3.31
N ALA A 90 16.99 18.18 -4.25
CA ALA A 90 18.28 17.52 -4.27
C ALA A 90 19.44 18.52 -4.41
N LYS A 91 20.61 18.17 -3.88
CA LYS A 91 21.82 19.01 -3.92
C LYS A 91 23.05 18.19 -4.29
N GLY A 92 24.12 18.88 -4.71
CA GLY A 92 25.42 18.27 -5.01
C GLY A 92 25.32 17.18 -6.09
N GLU A 93 26.10 16.11 -5.92
CA GLU A 93 26.18 15.00 -6.89
C GLU A 93 24.81 14.40 -7.22
N THR A 94 23.92 14.27 -6.24
CA THR A 94 22.58 13.73 -6.47
C THR A 94 21.76 14.60 -7.43
N HIS A 95 21.86 15.92 -7.31
CA HIS A 95 21.21 16.85 -8.23
C HIS A 95 21.80 16.71 -9.64
N THR A 96 23.14 16.77 -9.75
CA THR A 96 23.84 16.66 -11.03
C THR A 96 23.51 15.37 -11.78
N LYS A 97 23.50 14.22 -11.07
CA LYS A 97 23.13 12.93 -11.67
C LYS A 97 21.66 12.89 -12.10
N ARG A 98 20.75 13.46 -11.31
CA ARG A 98 19.31 13.52 -11.67
C ARG A 98 19.04 14.48 -12.83
N GLU A 99 19.75 15.60 -12.94
CA GLU A 99 19.71 16.47 -14.13
C GLU A 99 20.23 15.76 -15.38
N ALA A 100 21.27 14.93 -15.24
CA ALA A 100 21.75 14.10 -16.34
C ALA A 100 20.71 13.06 -16.78
N LEU A 101 20.01 12.39 -15.84
CA LEU A 101 18.86 11.52 -16.16
C LEU A 101 17.74 12.28 -16.89
N ALA A 102 17.40 13.49 -16.42
CA ALA A 102 16.37 14.32 -17.03
C ALA A 102 16.73 14.76 -18.47
N ARG A 103 18.03 14.88 -18.78
CA ARG A 103 18.56 15.14 -20.12
C ARG A 103 18.79 13.87 -20.95
N ARG A 104 18.42 12.70 -20.44
CA ARG A 104 18.60 11.39 -21.08
C ARG A 104 20.07 11.07 -21.40
N ASP A 105 20.99 11.48 -20.52
CA ASP A 105 22.37 11.04 -20.59
C ASP A 105 22.45 9.50 -20.48
N THR A 106 22.94 8.85 -21.53
CA THR A 106 22.91 7.39 -21.66
C THR A 106 23.87 6.71 -20.69
N ALA A 107 25.01 7.33 -20.36
CA ALA A 107 25.97 6.76 -19.42
C ALA A 107 25.39 6.76 -18.00
N VAL A 108 24.78 7.88 -17.58
CA VAL A 108 24.14 7.99 -16.26
C VAL A 108 22.89 7.11 -16.18
N LEU A 109 22.11 6.99 -17.26
CA LEU A 109 20.96 6.09 -17.29
C LEU A 109 21.38 4.62 -17.13
N HIS A 110 22.40 4.17 -17.87
CA HIS A 110 22.93 2.80 -17.73
C HIS A 110 23.49 2.54 -16.32
N GLU A 111 24.19 3.51 -15.73
CA GLU A 111 24.67 3.42 -14.35
C GLU A 111 23.51 3.27 -13.36
N ALA A 112 22.44 4.06 -13.51
CA ALA A 112 21.25 3.97 -12.67
C ALA A 112 20.58 2.60 -12.77
N ILE A 113 20.36 2.11 -13.99
CA ILE A 113 19.75 0.80 -14.25
C ILE A 113 20.60 -0.32 -13.66
N ALA A 114 21.93 -0.27 -13.83
CA ALA A 114 22.85 -1.27 -13.28
C ALA A 114 22.76 -1.33 -11.74
N HIS A 115 22.66 -0.18 -11.07
CA HIS A 115 22.46 -0.13 -9.62
C HIS A 115 21.10 -0.68 -9.17
N ILE A 116 20.03 -0.39 -9.92
CA ILE A 116 18.69 -0.92 -9.64
C ILE A 116 18.67 -2.44 -9.81
N ASP A 117 19.29 -2.97 -10.86
CA ASP A 117 19.37 -4.40 -11.13
C ASP A 117 20.14 -5.14 -10.05
N ALA A 118 21.27 -4.58 -9.62
CA ALA A 118 22.06 -5.08 -8.49
C ALA A 118 21.32 -5.00 -7.14
N GLY A 119 20.16 -4.36 -7.07
CA GLY A 119 19.37 -4.24 -5.84
C GLY A 119 19.97 -3.27 -4.84
N HIS A 120 20.80 -2.32 -5.29
CA HIS A 120 21.39 -1.28 -4.44
C HIS A 120 20.33 -0.20 -4.14
N LEU A 121 19.36 -0.55 -3.29
CA LEU A 121 18.25 0.33 -2.89
C LEU A 121 18.63 1.16 -1.65
N GLY A 122 17.96 2.31 -1.46
CA GLY A 122 18.19 3.21 -0.32
C GLY A 122 18.11 4.69 -0.69
N ARG A 123 18.66 5.57 0.15
CA ARG A 123 18.75 7.03 -0.13
C ARG A 123 19.88 7.31 -1.13
N LYS A 124 19.68 6.95 -2.39
CA LYS A 124 20.65 7.11 -3.50
C LYS A 124 20.03 7.88 -4.66
N TRP A 125 20.86 8.46 -5.53
CA TRP A 125 20.40 9.39 -6.56
C TRP A 125 19.49 8.72 -7.62
N TRP A 126 19.71 7.43 -7.89
CA TRP A 126 18.91 6.59 -8.79
C TRP A 126 17.61 6.06 -8.16
N VAL A 127 17.38 6.29 -6.86
CA VAL A 127 16.14 5.88 -6.18
C VAL A 127 15.19 7.07 -6.18
N LEU A 128 14.27 7.07 -7.15
CA LEU A 128 13.26 8.10 -7.39
C LEU A 128 11.90 7.75 -6.75
N GLU A 129 11.84 6.72 -5.89
CA GLU A 129 10.66 6.43 -5.09
C GLU A 129 11.13 5.75 -3.80
N GLY A 130 10.65 6.25 -2.66
CA GLY A 130 10.97 5.64 -1.35
C GLY A 130 10.18 4.34 -1.12
N PRO A 131 10.53 3.58 -0.07
CA PRO A 131 9.72 2.43 0.31
C PRO A 131 8.29 2.85 0.70
N SER A 132 7.36 1.91 0.56
CA SER A 132 5.99 2.03 1.04
C SER A 132 5.85 1.27 2.36
N CYS A 133 5.14 1.83 3.33
CA CYS A 133 4.89 1.19 4.63
C CYS A 133 3.39 1.06 4.83
N PRO A 134 2.76 -0.09 4.49
CA PRO A 134 1.35 -0.31 4.80
C PRO A 134 1.16 -0.32 6.32
N ASP A 135 0.02 0.15 6.80
CA ASP A 135 -0.29 0.18 8.24
C ASP A 135 -0.32 -1.23 8.86
N ALA A 136 -0.71 -2.24 8.08
CA ALA A 136 -0.56 -3.65 8.42
C ALA A 136 -0.35 -4.51 7.17
N THR A 137 0.34 -5.64 7.34
CA THR A 137 0.52 -6.65 6.27
C THR A 137 0.21 -8.04 6.82
N LEU A 138 -0.67 -8.80 6.18
CA LEU A 138 -1.08 -10.13 6.65
C LEU A 138 -0.60 -11.19 5.66
N GLU A 139 0.39 -11.99 6.05
CA GLU A 139 0.98 -13.00 5.16
C GLU A 139 0.36 -14.38 5.40
N MET A 140 -0.33 -14.90 4.39
CA MET A 140 -0.83 -16.28 4.28
C MET A 140 0.10 -17.12 3.40
N PRO A 141 -0.03 -18.46 3.34
CA PRO A 141 0.82 -19.30 2.48
C PRO A 141 0.85 -18.86 1.01
N ASN A 142 -0.31 -18.60 0.41
CA ASN A 142 -0.45 -18.29 -1.02
C ASN A 142 -0.85 -16.84 -1.30
N ALA A 143 -1.05 -16.02 -0.27
CA ALA A 143 -1.53 -14.66 -0.42
C ALA A 143 -0.95 -13.71 0.63
N VAL A 144 -0.98 -12.41 0.32
CA VAL A 144 -0.65 -11.31 1.24
C VAL A 144 -1.74 -10.26 1.14
N ILE A 145 -2.18 -9.73 2.27
CA ILE A 145 -3.08 -8.57 2.32
C ILE A 145 -2.29 -7.40 2.86
N VAL A 146 -2.19 -6.31 2.08
CA VAL A 146 -1.70 -5.02 2.57
C VAL A 146 -2.90 -4.17 2.97
N ILE A 147 -2.79 -3.54 4.14
CA ILE A 147 -3.88 -2.76 4.74
C ILE A 147 -3.41 -1.32 4.89
N GLU A 148 -4.26 -0.40 4.43
CA GLU A 148 -4.12 1.04 4.64
C GLU A 148 -5.23 1.50 5.59
N GLY A 149 -4.87 2.19 6.65
CA GLY A 149 -5.74 2.70 7.70
C GLY A 149 -5.86 4.23 7.65
N LYS A 150 -7.06 4.75 7.40
CA LYS A 150 -7.33 6.20 7.38
C LYS A 150 -8.25 6.62 8.51
N ARG A 151 -8.10 7.87 8.98
CA ARG A 151 -8.90 8.40 10.09
C ARG A 151 -9.63 9.69 9.73
N THR A 152 -8.89 10.77 9.51
CA THR A 152 -9.45 12.12 9.31
C THR A 152 -9.26 12.65 7.91
N GLU A 153 -8.41 12.02 7.09
CA GLU A 153 -8.22 12.47 5.72
C GLU A 153 -9.48 12.19 4.88
N ALA A 154 -9.89 13.15 4.06
CA ALA A 154 -10.98 12.92 3.09
C ALA A 154 -10.49 12.20 1.81
N THR A 155 -9.18 12.00 1.66
CA THR A 155 -8.55 11.43 0.46
C THR A 155 -7.27 10.67 0.80
N THR A 156 -6.85 9.76 -0.08
CA THR A 156 -5.51 9.15 -0.02
C THR A 156 -4.45 10.13 -0.50
N THR A 157 -3.28 10.15 0.13
CA THR A 157 -2.14 10.95 -0.35
C THR A 157 -1.70 10.50 -1.74
N SER A 158 -1.73 11.41 -2.71
CA SER A 158 -1.37 11.14 -4.12
C SER A 158 -0.24 12.02 -4.65
N LYS A 159 0.38 12.82 -3.78
CA LYS A 159 1.47 13.76 -4.14
C LYS A 159 2.81 13.13 -3.79
N THR A 160 3.43 12.43 -4.75
CA THR A 160 4.86 12.15 -4.71
C THR A 160 5.57 13.06 -5.71
N THR A 161 6.82 13.44 -5.42
CA THR A 161 7.62 14.30 -6.32
C THR A 161 7.77 13.69 -7.72
N TRP A 162 7.85 12.36 -7.79
CA TRP A 162 8.26 11.65 -9.01
C TRP A 162 7.08 11.03 -9.76
N MET A 163 5.96 10.79 -9.08
CA MET A 163 4.75 10.23 -9.69
C MET A 163 3.48 10.78 -9.03
N GLN A 164 2.92 11.84 -9.62
CA GLN A 164 1.67 12.44 -9.16
C GLN A 164 0.47 11.55 -9.47
N GLY A 165 -0.53 11.53 -8.60
CA GLY A 165 -1.79 10.82 -8.84
C GLY A 165 -1.72 9.31 -8.57
N ARG A 166 -0.65 8.82 -7.96
CA ARG A 166 -0.55 7.42 -7.54
C ARG A 166 -1.39 7.16 -6.29
N SER A 167 -2.25 6.14 -6.30
CA SER A 167 -2.95 5.67 -5.10
C SER A 167 -1.97 5.05 -4.10
N GLN A 168 -2.13 5.39 -2.83
CA GLN A 168 -1.33 4.84 -1.74
C GLN A 168 -1.56 3.32 -1.58
N LEU A 169 -2.81 2.82 -1.62
CA LEU A 169 -3.07 1.38 -1.52
C LEU A 169 -2.45 0.63 -2.70
N ILE A 170 -2.57 1.17 -3.92
CA ILE A 170 -1.95 0.57 -5.11
C ILE A 170 -0.43 0.56 -4.99
N ARG A 171 0.18 1.60 -4.41
CA ARG A 171 1.62 1.66 -4.13
C ARG A 171 2.06 0.54 -3.17
N HIS A 172 1.27 0.27 -2.12
CA HIS A 172 1.53 -0.85 -1.20
C HIS A 172 1.42 -2.20 -1.90
N MET A 173 0.36 -2.41 -2.69
CA MET A 173 0.14 -3.65 -3.44
C MET A 173 1.27 -3.90 -4.45
N ASP A 174 1.73 -2.86 -5.14
CA ASP A 174 2.79 -2.98 -6.14
C ASP A 174 4.13 -3.35 -5.54
N ALA A 175 4.49 -2.73 -4.41
CA ALA A 175 5.66 -3.10 -3.63
C ALA A 175 5.56 -4.54 -3.09
N ALA A 176 4.39 -4.94 -2.58
CA ALA A 176 4.15 -6.29 -2.10
C ALA A 176 4.25 -7.35 -3.21
N MET A 177 3.82 -7.05 -4.44
CA MET A 177 3.95 -8.00 -5.57
C MET A 177 5.41 -8.33 -5.89
N GLU A 178 6.33 -7.38 -5.73
CA GLU A 178 7.76 -7.65 -5.93
C GLU A 178 8.39 -8.36 -4.72
N GLN A 179 7.94 -8.05 -3.50
CA GLN A 179 8.40 -8.72 -2.28
C GLN A 179 7.95 -10.20 -2.21
N TRP A 180 6.76 -10.51 -2.70
CA TRP A 180 6.21 -11.88 -2.70
C TRP A 180 5.73 -12.31 -4.10
N PRO A 181 6.65 -12.56 -5.06
CA PRO A 181 6.31 -12.79 -6.46
C PRO A 181 5.52 -14.09 -6.71
N LYS A 182 5.45 -14.99 -5.71
CA LYS A 182 4.71 -16.27 -5.78
C LYS A 182 3.37 -16.24 -5.05
N LYS A 183 2.97 -15.11 -4.48
CA LYS A 183 1.72 -14.97 -3.71
C LYS A 183 0.75 -14.05 -4.44
N GLN A 184 -0.54 -14.26 -4.23
CA GLN A 184 -1.57 -13.30 -4.59
C GLN A 184 -1.49 -12.11 -3.63
N VAL A 185 -1.50 -10.88 -4.15
CA VAL A 185 -1.45 -9.67 -3.32
C VAL A 185 -2.79 -8.96 -3.37
N PHE A 186 -3.38 -8.73 -2.19
CA PHE A 186 -4.64 -8.04 -2.00
C PHE A 186 -4.46 -6.73 -1.25
N GLY A 187 -5.29 -5.75 -1.55
CA GLY A 187 -5.36 -4.48 -0.82
C GLY A 187 -6.69 -4.35 -0.08
N LEU A 188 -6.66 -3.82 1.15
CA LEU A 188 -7.86 -3.43 1.90
C LEU A 188 -7.67 -2.05 2.52
N LEU A 189 -8.65 -1.17 2.32
CA LEU A 189 -8.72 0.12 2.99
C LEU A 189 -9.63 0.03 4.22
N ILE A 190 -9.17 0.51 5.38
CA ILE A 190 -9.99 0.60 6.59
C ILE A 190 -10.04 2.06 7.06
N VAL A 191 -11.24 2.63 7.12
CA VAL A 191 -11.46 4.06 7.39
C VAL A 191 -12.24 4.26 8.68
N GLU A 192 -12.28 5.48 9.23
CA GLU A 192 -13.23 5.81 10.29
C GLU A 192 -14.61 6.11 9.68
N GLY A 193 -15.65 5.48 10.22
CA GLY A 193 -17.04 5.78 9.87
C GLY A 193 -17.51 7.15 10.39
N ASN A 194 -18.66 7.62 9.89
CA ASN A 194 -19.25 8.89 10.33
C ASN A 194 -19.99 8.71 11.66
N GLY A 195 -19.29 8.85 12.78
CA GLY A 195 -19.89 8.86 14.12
C GLY A 195 -19.26 7.87 15.10
N GLU A 196 -20.06 7.42 16.06
CA GLU A 196 -19.63 6.57 17.18
C GLU A 196 -19.59 5.08 16.80
N ALA A 197 -19.64 4.18 17.80
CA ALA A 197 -19.45 2.74 17.64
C ALA A 197 -20.37 2.07 16.60
N ASP A 198 -21.60 2.57 16.43
CA ASP A 198 -22.58 2.02 15.50
C ASP A 198 -22.39 2.49 14.04
N ALA A 199 -21.45 3.39 13.77
CA ALA A 199 -21.15 3.92 12.44
C ALA A 199 -20.36 2.92 11.56
N VAL A 200 -20.92 1.72 11.38
CA VAL A 200 -20.30 0.64 10.61
C VAL A 200 -20.32 0.88 9.10
N GLU A 201 -21.22 1.75 8.63
CA GLU A 201 -21.35 2.12 7.23
C GLU A 201 -20.15 2.94 6.73
N VAL A 202 -19.61 2.55 5.58
CA VAL A 202 -18.54 3.31 4.93
C VAL A 202 -19.06 4.68 4.50
N PRO A 203 -18.40 5.80 4.85
CA PRO A 203 -18.78 7.13 4.36
C PRO A 203 -18.80 7.20 2.83
N ALA A 204 -19.77 7.92 2.24
CA ALA A 204 -19.96 7.97 0.79
C ALA A 204 -18.72 8.44 0.01
N ALA A 205 -17.96 9.39 0.57
CA ALA A 205 -16.70 9.86 -0.01
C ALA A 205 -15.68 8.71 -0.13
N TRP A 206 -15.58 7.85 0.88
CA TRP A 206 -14.67 6.70 0.88
C TRP A 206 -15.12 5.58 -0.06
N ARG A 207 -16.43 5.34 -0.19
CA ARG A 207 -16.95 4.41 -1.21
C ARG A 207 -16.56 4.88 -2.61
N THR A 208 -16.83 6.15 -2.91
CA THR A 208 -16.50 6.76 -4.20
C THR A 208 -15.00 6.68 -4.48
N MET A 209 -14.16 7.00 -3.50
CA MET A 209 -12.70 6.90 -3.63
C MET A 209 -12.23 5.46 -3.87
N SER A 210 -12.79 4.48 -3.15
CA SER A 210 -12.51 3.06 -3.32
C SER A 210 -12.88 2.58 -4.73
N ASP A 211 -14.04 2.98 -5.24
CA ASP A 211 -14.48 2.61 -6.59
C ASP A 211 -13.54 3.22 -7.67
N VAL A 212 -13.24 4.51 -7.54
CA VAL A 212 -12.35 5.24 -8.44
C VAL A 212 -10.92 4.67 -8.42
N GLN A 213 -10.45 4.15 -7.29
CA GLN A 213 -9.10 3.59 -7.15
C GLN A 213 -8.82 2.47 -8.16
N THR A 214 -9.85 1.67 -8.49
CA THR A 214 -9.73 0.58 -9.46
C THR A 214 -10.08 0.99 -10.90
N SER A 215 -10.39 2.26 -11.12
CA SER A 215 -10.64 2.77 -12.47
C SER A 215 -9.38 2.69 -13.33
N LYS A 216 -9.58 2.52 -14.64
CA LYS A 216 -8.49 2.46 -15.62
C LYS A 216 -7.54 3.66 -15.50
N GLY A 217 -8.09 4.87 -15.33
CA GLY A 217 -7.31 6.11 -15.21
C GLY A 217 -6.36 6.09 -14.02
N VAL A 218 -6.85 5.70 -12.83
CA VAL A 218 -6.03 5.62 -11.61
C VAL A 218 -5.00 4.49 -11.70
N LEU A 219 -5.35 3.35 -12.28
CA LEU A 219 -4.40 2.25 -12.47
C LEU A 219 -3.29 2.62 -13.47
N ASP A 220 -3.64 3.32 -14.55
CA ASP A 220 -2.67 3.78 -15.54
C ASP A 220 -1.71 4.82 -14.95
N SER A 221 -2.21 5.77 -14.16
CA SER A 221 -1.36 6.76 -13.49
C SER A 221 -0.54 6.14 -12.35
N SER A 222 -1.06 5.12 -11.66
CA SER A 222 -0.40 4.51 -10.50
C SER A 222 0.61 3.43 -10.86
N LEU A 223 0.47 2.79 -12.03
CA LEU A 223 1.24 1.64 -12.47
C LEU A 223 1.72 1.79 -13.93
N PRO A 224 2.34 2.92 -14.33
CA PRO A 224 2.73 3.13 -15.73
C PRO A 224 3.75 2.11 -16.23
N HIS A 225 4.51 1.50 -15.32
CA HIS A 225 5.51 0.46 -15.59
C HIS A 225 4.94 -0.97 -15.68
N ARG A 226 3.64 -1.16 -15.41
CA ARG A 226 2.97 -2.48 -15.46
C ARG A 226 2.17 -2.64 -16.75
N THR A 227 2.06 -3.88 -17.20
CA THR A 227 1.22 -4.26 -18.34
C THR A 227 -0.28 -4.11 -18.01
N THR A 228 -1.13 -4.04 -19.04
CA THR A 228 -2.60 -3.99 -18.88
C THR A 228 -3.16 -5.22 -18.13
N ALA A 229 -2.56 -6.40 -18.37
CA ALA A 229 -2.97 -7.63 -17.69
C ALA A 229 -2.66 -7.55 -16.18
N GLU A 230 -1.46 -7.09 -15.81
CA GLU A 230 -1.10 -6.86 -14.41
C GLU A 230 -2.03 -5.84 -13.76
N LYS A 231 -2.28 -4.68 -14.40
CA LYS A 231 -3.21 -3.65 -13.88
C LYS A 231 -4.61 -4.21 -13.61
N THR A 232 -5.09 -5.11 -14.46
CA THR A 232 -6.37 -5.79 -14.27
C THR A 232 -6.34 -6.71 -13.03
N LEU A 233 -5.20 -7.33 -12.73
CA LEU A 233 -5.06 -8.11 -11.49
C LEU A 233 -5.14 -7.22 -10.24
N PHE A 234 -4.61 -6.00 -10.26
CA PHE A 234 -4.78 -5.06 -9.13
C PHE A 234 -6.27 -4.77 -8.88
N ALA A 235 -7.02 -4.44 -9.93
CA ALA A 235 -8.47 -4.19 -9.80
C ALA A 235 -9.25 -5.40 -9.24
N LYS A 236 -8.83 -6.62 -9.63
CA LYS A 236 -9.41 -7.89 -9.18
C LYS A 236 -8.90 -8.33 -7.80
N ARG A 237 -8.01 -7.59 -7.15
CA ARG A 237 -7.46 -7.93 -5.82
C ARG A 237 -7.58 -6.77 -4.83
N ASP A 238 -8.30 -5.72 -5.20
CA ASP A 238 -8.73 -4.68 -4.30
C ASP A 238 -10.01 -5.13 -3.60
N LEU A 239 -9.91 -5.46 -2.30
CA LEU A 239 -11.03 -5.85 -1.44
C LEU A 239 -11.98 -4.68 -1.15
N GLY A 240 -11.59 -3.46 -1.55
CA GLY A 240 -12.34 -2.24 -1.35
C GLY A 240 -12.09 -1.64 0.02
N VAL A 241 -13.17 -1.16 0.63
CA VAL A 241 -13.11 -0.38 1.86
C VAL A 241 -14.07 -0.91 2.92
N THR A 242 -13.68 -0.82 4.17
CA THR A 242 -14.54 -1.05 5.34
C THR A 242 -14.26 -0.01 6.43
N THR A 243 -14.99 -0.04 7.54
CA THR A 243 -14.78 0.88 8.67
C THR A 243 -14.12 0.20 9.87
N TRP A 244 -13.37 0.96 10.66
CA TRP A 244 -12.85 0.46 11.93
C TRP A 244 -13.98 0.06 12.90
N GLN A 245 -15.12 0.75 12.85
CA GLN A 245 -16.32 0.40 13.59
C GLN A 245 -16.86 -0.98 13.18
N ALA A 246 -16.96 -1.26 11.88
CA ALA A 246 -17.39 -2.57 11.38
C ALA A 246 -16.43 -3.68 11.84
N VAL A 247 -15.12 -3.43 11.78
CA VAL A 247 -14.10 -4.36 12.31
C VAL A 247 -14.28 -4.59 13.81
N CYS A 248 -14.40 -3.53 14.61
CA CYS A 248 -14.61 -3.66 16.05
C CYS A 248 -15.89 -4.45 16.36
N LYS A 249 -17.01 -4.13 15.69
CA LYS A 249 -18.29 -4.83 15.87
C LYS A 249 -18.19 -6.30 15.49
N GLN A 250 -17.57 -6.63 14.36
CA GLN A 250 -17.41 -7.99 13.85
C GLN A 250 -16.65 -8.89 14.84
N PHE A 251 -15.70 -8.32 15.58
CA PHE A 251 -14.82 -9.06 16.48
C PHE A 251 -15.08 -8.79 17.97
N GLY A 252 -16.19 -8.13 18.31
CA GLY A 252 -16.56 -7.82 19.70
C GLY A 252 -15.54 -6.94 20.43
N LEU A 253 -14.85 -6.06 19.71
CA LEU A 253 -13.87 -5.13 20.27
C LEU A 253 -14.55 -3.81 20.69
N ALA A 254 -14.07 -3.20 21.77
CA ALA A 254 -14.53 -1.87 22.18
C ALA A 254 -14.21 -0.80 21.11
N TRP A 255 -15.08 0.21 21.03
CA TRP A 255 -14.88 1.41 20.23
C TRP A 255 -14.75 2.66 21.13
N PRO A 256 -13.74 3.52 20.92
CA PRO A 256 -12.57 3.28 20.07
C PRO A 256 -11.72 2.12 20.64
N PRO A 257 -10.96 1.40 19.79
CA PRO A 257 -10.13 0.31 20.25
C PRO A 257 -8.92 0.89 21.03
N GLY A 258 -8.90 0.66 22.34
CA GLY A 258 -7.79 1.02 23.23
C GLY A 258 -6.60 0.10 23.13
#